data_AF-A0A958YLD7-F1
#
_entry.id   AF-A0A958YLD7-F1
#
_cell.length_a   1.000
_cell.length_b   1.000
_cell.length_c   1.000
_cell.angle_alpha   90.00
_cell.angle_beta   90.00
_cell.angle_gamma   90.00
#
_symmetry.space_group_name_H-M   'P 1'
#
loop_
_entity.id
_entity.type
_entity.pdbx_description
1 polymer ?
#
loop_
_entity_poly.entity_id
_entity_poly.type
_entity_poly.pdbx_seq_one_letter_code
_entity_poly.pdbx_strand_id
1 'polypeptide(L)'
;MCLKLTKILFILLIINSSPSFAQKKDEAQIEREKLIQKLEDDQDERNQEFVNELKVDDFQKEIIKQKLQSYYHEKKTIYFSNIKYYEKEEQLKTLDATYFSDLKELVSEEVIKSIQDFVKNNKEELKKKKKRNKKNN
;
A
#
# COMPACT_ATOMS: atom_id res chain seq x y z
N MET A 1 20.20 8.80 -67.40
CA MET A 1 20.14 7.70 -66.41
C MET A 1 19.86 8.19 -64.98
N CYS A 2 19.24 9.37 -64.77
CA CYS A 2 19.08 9.96 -63.43
C CYS A 2 17.66 9.88 -62.83
N LEU A 3 16.63 9.52 -63.62
CA LEU A 3 15.24 9.46 -63.13
C LEU A 3 14.89 8.20 -62.32
N LYS A 4 15.75 7.18 -62.30
CA LYS A 4 15.47 5.91 -61.59
C LYS A 4 15.97 5.91 -60.15
N LEU A 5 16.97 6.72 -59.82
CA LEU A 5 17.55 6.81 -58.47
C LEU A 5 16.71 7.66 -57.51
N THR A 6 15.96 8.65 -58.02
CA THR A 6 15.08 9.49 -57.19
C THR A 6 13.85 8.74 -56.65
N LYS A 7 13.37 7.72 -57.37
CA LYS A 7 12.25 6.88 -56.91
C LYS A 7 12.63 5.93 -55.76
N ILE A 8 13.90 5.53 -55.66
CA ILE A 8 14.40 4.63 -54.61
C ILE A 8 14.57 5.40 -53.29
N LEU A 9 14.96 6.68 -53.35
CA LEU A 9 15.14 7.52 -52.17
C LEU A 9 13.82 7.82 -51.43
N PHE A 10 12.70 7.90 -52.17
CA PHE A 10 11.38 8.15 -51.57
C PHE A 10 10.79 6.94 -50.83
N ILE A 11 11.22 5.72 -51.18
CA ILE A 11 10.71 4.48 -50.57
C ILE A 11 11.34 4.23 -49.18
N LEU A 12 12.56 4.74 -48.92
CA LEU A 12 13.25 4.61 -47.62
C LEU A 12 12.71 5.54 -46.52
N LEU A 13 11.93 6.57 -46.87
CA LEU A 13 11.35 7.51 -45.91
C LEU A 13 10.06 6.98 -45.24
N ILE A 14 9.41 5.97 -45.82
CA ILE A 14 8.12 5.45 -45.34
C ILE A 14 8.31 4.34 -44.28
N ILE A 15 9.51 3.76 -44.15
CA ILE A 15 9.78 2.62 -43.25
C ILE A 15 10.12 3.09 -41.81
N ASN A 16 10.40 4.38 -41.60
CA ASN A 16 10.79 4.91 -40.27
C ASN A 16 9.62 5.44 -39.41
N SER A 17 8.37 5.32 -39.86
CA SER A 17 7.20 5.72 -39.06
C SER A 17 6.38 4.50 -38.64
N SER A 18 6.98 3.62 -37.86
CA SER A 18 6.24 2.67 -37.02
C SER A 18 6.37 3.10 -35.54
N PRO A 19 5.34 2.87 -34.72
CA PRO A 19 4.92 3.87 -33.73
C PRO A 19 5.51 3.63 -32.34
N SER A 20 5.66 4.72 -31.58
CA SER A 20 6.14 4.91 -30.19
C SER A 20 5.38 4.12 -29.09
N PHE A 21 4.91 2.91 -29.38
CA PHE A 21 4.15 2.06 -28.44
C PHE A 21 5.02 1.40 -27.37
N ALA A 22 6.31 1.14 -27.64
CA ALA A 22 7.22 0.57 -26.65
C ALA A 22 7.52 1.56 -25.50
N GLN A 23 7.72 2.84 -25.85
CA GLN A 23 8.07 3.90 -24.89
C GLN A 23 6.91 4.22 -23.93
N LYS A 24 5.65 4.19 -24.42
CA LYS A 24 4.45 4.38 -23.59
C LYS A 24 4.19 3.25 -22.59
N LYS A 25 4.62 2.02 -22.91
CA LYS A 25 4.43 0.86 -22.02
C LYS A 25 5.36 0.96 -20.81
N ASP A 26 6.59 1.42 -21.04
CA ASP A 26 7.57 1.68 -19.98
C ASP A 26 7.14 2.86 -19.09
N GLU A 27 6.64 3.95 -19.68
CA GLU A 27 6.10 5.10 -18.91
C GLU A 27 4.91 4.70 -18.03
N ALA A 28 3.95 3.94 -18.57
CA ALA A 28 2.80 3.46 -17.80
C ALA A 28 3.19 2.50 -16.66
N GLN A 29 4.23 1.70 -16.86
CA GLN A 29 4.77 0.83 -15.81
C GLN A 29 5.45 1.65 -14.71
N ILE A 30 6.27 2.63 -15.07
CA ILE A 30 6.93 3.55 -14.12
C ILE A 30 5.89 4.35 -13.31
N GLU A 31 4.82 4.82 -13.95
CA GLU A 31 3.73 5.50 -13.24
C GLU A 31 3.01 4.57 -12.27
N ARG A 32 2.73 3.32 -12.67
CA ARG A 32 2.13 2.33 -11.78
C ARG A 32 3.02 2.03 -10.57
N GLU A 33 4.32 1.85 -10.78
CA GLU A 33 5.28 1.58 -9.70
C GLU A 33 5.33 2.75 -8.72
N LYS A 34 5.40 4.00 -9.21
CA LYS A 34 5.34 5.20 -8.37
C LYS A 34 4.04 5.30 -7.57
N LEU A 35 2.90 4.95 -8.18
CA LEU A 35 1.62 4.96 -7.48
C LEU A 35 1.56 3.90 -6.38
N ILE A 36 2.07 2.69 -6.62
CA ILE A 36 2.15 1.62 -5.61
C ILE A 36 3.05 2.07 -4.46
N GLN A 37 4.24 2.59 -4.77
CA GLN A 37 5.17 3.08 -3.77
C GLN A 37 4.54 4.18 -2.91
N LYS A 38 3.88 5.16 -3.53
CA LYS A 38 3.19 6.22 -2.80
C LYS A 38 2.10 5.69 -1.86
N LEU A 39 1.35 4.67 -2.28
CA LEU A 39 0.32 4.06 -1.43
C LEU A 39 0.93 3.32 -0.23
N GLU A 40 2.09 2.72 -0.41
CA GLU A 40 2.84 2.03 0.65
C GLU A 40 3.44 3.05 1.62
N ASP A 41 4.03 4.14 1.13
CA ASP A 41 4.56 5.24 1.93
C ASP A 41 3.45 5.92 2.74
N ASP A 42 2.31 6.24 2.11
CA ASP A 42 1.14 6.82 2.78
C ASP A 42 0.61 5.89 3.88
N GLN A 43 0.71 4.57 3.69
CA GLN A 43 0.31 3.58 4.69
C GLN A 43 1.30 3.51 5.85
N ASP A 44 2.60 3.56 5.56
CA ASP A 44 3.63 3.55 6.60
C ASP A 44 3.58 4.83 7.45
N GLU A 45 3.37 5.98 6.84
CA GLU A 45 3.19 7.26 7.54
C GLU A 45 1.99 7.21 8.50
N ARG A 46 0.85 6.66 8.06
CA ARG A 46 -0.32 6.47 8.94
C ARG A 46 -0.03 5.51 10.09
N ASN A 47 0.67 4.41 9.83
CA ASN A 47 1.06 3.46 10.87
C ASN A 47 1.99 4.13 11.88
N GLN A 48 2.97 4.90 11.41
CA GLN A 48 3.91 5.63 12.26
C GLN A 48 3.19 6.68 13.12
N GLU A 49 2.30 7.48 12.52
CA GLU A 49 1.52 8.49 13.25
C GLU A 49 0.67 7.82 14.34
N PHE A 50 0.00 6.72 14.02
CA PHE A 50 -0.78 5.97 15.00
C PHE A 50 0.07 5.41 16.15
N VAL A 51 1.22 4.80 15.84
CA VAL A 51 2.13 4.22 16.83
C VAL A 51 2.73 5.29 17.74
N ASN A 52 3.07 6.46 17.20
CA ASN A 52 3.59 7.58 17.97
C ASN A 52 2.58 8.10 19.01
N GLU A 53 1.28 7.98 18.72
CA GLU A 53 0.20 8.37 19.65
C GLU A 53 -0.10 7.32 20.73
N LEU A 54 0.49 6.12 20.65
CA LEU A 54 0.31 5.09 21.67
C LEU A 54 1.14 5.40 22.92
N LYS A 55 0.52 5.26 24.09
CA LYS A 55 1.17 5.39 25.40
C LYS A 55 1.86 4.08 25.79
N VAL A 56 2.84 3.69 25.00
CA VAL A 56 3.66 2.49 25.15
C VAL A 56 5.13 2.87 25.02
N ASP A 57 6.04 2.02 25.48
CA ASP A 57 7.47 2.29 25.35
C ASP A 57 7.95 2.15 23.89
N ASP A 58 9.15 2.64 23.60
CA ASP A 58 9.66 2.68 22.22
C ASP A 58 9.95 1.30 21.63
N PHE A 59 10.26 0.30 22.46
CA PHE A 59 10.41 -1.08 22.01
C PHE A 59 9.05 -1.69 21.63
N GLN A 60 8.03 -1.46 22.46
CA GLN A 60 6.65 -1.83 22.14
C GLN A 60 6.16 -1.14 20.87
N LYS A 61 6.47 0.15 20.68
CA LYS A 61 6.14 0.89 19.45
C LYS A 61 6.73 0.23 18.21
N GLU A 62 8.01 -0.13 18.24
CA GLU A 62 8.70 -0.75 17.11
C GLU A 62 8.07 -2.11 16.77
N ILE A 63 7.76 -2.94 17.77
CA ILE A 63 7.05 -4.22 17.56
C ILE A 63 5.69 -3.99 16.93
N ILE A 64 4.90 -3.04 17.45
CA ILE A 64 3.57 -2.74 16.90
C ILE A 64 3.67 -2.24 15.47
N LYS A 65 4.66 -1.38 15.16
CA LYS A 65 4.91 -0.89 13.80
C LYS A 65 5.19 -2.04 12.84
N GLN A 66 6.13 -2.91 13.18
CA GLN A 66 6.48 -4.07 12.37
C GLN A 66 5.27 -4.99 12.17
N LYS A 67 4.47 -5.20 13.22
CA LYS A 67 3.23 -5.99 13.13
C LYS A 67 2.18 -5.36 12.22
N LEU A 68 1.99 -4.05 12.29
CA LEU A 68 1.06 -3.34 11.39
C LEU A 68 1.50 -3.47 9.93
N GLN A 69 2.79 -3.26 9.64
CA GLN A 69 3.34 -3.42 8.29
C GLN A 69 3.08 -4.84 7.76
N SER A 70 3.42 -5.85 8.57
CA SER A 70 3.24 -7.25 8.23
C SER A 70 1.76 -7.62 8.03
N TYR A 71 0.86 -7.10 8.86
CA TYR A 71 -0.59 -7.25 8.71
C TYR A 71 -1.11 -6.73 7.37
N TYR A 72 -0.72 -5.50 6.98
CA TYR A 72 -1.17 -4.93 5.71
C TYR A 72 -0.59 -5.68 4.51
N HIS A 73 0.64 -6.20 4.62
CA HIS A 73 1.22 -7.08 3.62
C HIS A 73 0.41 -8.37 3.44
N GLU A 74 0.04 -9.03 4.54
CA GLU A 74 -0.76 -10.26 4.49
C GLU A 74 -2.17 -10.00 3.97
N LYS A 75 -2.80 -8.90 4.41
CA LYS A 75 -4.10 -8.43 3.90
C LYS A 75 -4.08 -8.19 2.39
N LYS A 76 -3.01 -7.57 1.88
CA LYS A 76 -2.77 -7.37 0.44
C LYS A 76 -2.63 -8.71 -0.28
N THR A 77 -1.88 -9.65 0.28
CA THR A 77 -1.69 -11.00 -0.26
C THR A 77 -3.03 -11.75 -0.39
N ILE A 78 -3.86 -11.74 0.64
CA ILE A 78 -5.20 -12.36 0.59
C ILE A 78 -6.07 -11.68 -0.48
N TYR A 79 -6.07 -10.35 -0.53
CA TYR A 79 -6.88 -9.59 -1.48
C TYR A 79 -6.54 -9.92 -2.94
N PHE A 80 -5.24 -10.02 -3.26
CA PHE A 80 -4.74 -10.30 -4.60
C PHE A 80 -4.58 -11.79 -4.92
N SER A 81 -4.85 -12.69 -3.98
CA SER A 81 -4.83 -14.14 -4.24
C SER A 81 -5.88 -14.54 -5.30
N ASN A 82 -5.64 -15.65 -6.00
CA ASN A 82 -6.56 -16.18 -7.03
C ASN A 82 -7.63 -17.13 -6.46
N ILE A 83 -8.02 -16.95 -5.19
CA ILE A 83 -9.06 -17.78 -4.55
C ILE A 83 -10.45 -17.16 -4.71
N LYS A 84 -11.50 -17.91 -4.34
CA LYS A 84 -12.87 -17.44 -4.47
C LYS A 84 -13.17 -16.33 -3.47
N TYR A 85 -14.11 -15.44 -3.83
CA TYR A 85 -14.48 -14.29 -3.02
C TYR A 85 -14.85 -14.64 -1.56
N TYR A 86 -15.65 -15.69 -1.35
CA TYR A 86 -16.06 -16.10 0.00
C TYR A 86 -14.87 -16.60 0.84
N GLU A 87 -13.89 -17.26 0.23
CA GLU A 87 -12.67 -17.74 0.90
C GLU A 87 -11.78 -16.55 1.29
N LYS A 88 -11.69 -15.53 0.43
CA LYS A 88 -11.02 -14.27 0.78
C LYS A 88 -11.69 -13.60 1.98
N GLU A 89 -13.02 -13.50 2.00
CA GLU A 89 -13.72 -12.89 3.14
C GLU A 89 -13.46 -13.65 4.44
N GLU A 90 -13.46 -14.99 4.40
CA GLU A 90 -13.18 -15.82 5.56
C GLU A 90 -11.73 -15.63 6.07
N GLN A 91 -10.76 -15.62 5.14
CA GLN A 91 -9.36 -15.37 5.47
C GLN A 91 -9.14 -13.96 6.03
N LEU A 92 -9.76 -12.93 5.44
CA LEU A 92 -9.70 -11.55 5.94
C LEU A 92 -10.33 -11.42 7.33
N LYS A 93 -11.48 -12.06 7.58
CA LYS A 93 -12.11 -12.07 8.91
C LYS A 93 -11.22 -12.73 9.94
N THR A 94 -10.59 -13.84 9.57
CA THR A 94 -9.65 -14.55 10.45
C THR A 94 -8.45 -13.68 10.76
N LEU A 95 -7.83 -13.09 9.73
CA LEU A 95 -6.71 -12.18 9.85
C LEU A 95 -7.04 -11.01 10.80
N ASP A 96 -8.15 -10.30 10.54
CA ASP A 96 -8.57 -9.16 11.35
C ASP A 96 -8.84 -9.53 12.83
N ALA A 97 -9.22 -10.78 13.11
CA ALA A 97 -9.53 -11.24 14.46
C ALA A 97 -8.31 -11.73 15.25
N THR A 98 -7.35 -12.40 14.60
CA THR A 98 -6.29 -13.13 15.30
C THR A 98 -4.91 -12.50 15.18
N TYR A 99 -4.66 -11.62 14.19
CA TYR A 99 -3.28 -11.24 13.84
C TYR A 99 -2.48 -10.55 14.95
N PHE A 100 -3.19 -9.87 15.86
CA PHE A 100 -2.61 -9.11 16.97
C PHE A 100 -2.82 -9.81 18.32
N SER A 101 -3.19 -11.09 18.34
CA SER A 101 -3.45 -11.79 19.60
C SER A 101 -2.18 -11.99 20.43
N ASP A 102 -1.04 -12.12 19.78
CA ASP A 102 0.29 -12.24 20.39
C ASP A 102 0.72 -10.96 21.14
N LEU A 103 0.28 -9.79 20.66
CA LEU A 103 0.56 -8.52 21.33
C LEU A 103 -0.12 -8.42 22.72
N LYS A 104 -1.13 -9.24 23.03
CA LYS A 104 -1.81 -9.22 24.34
C LYS A 104 -0.88 -9.51 25.51
N GLU A 105 0.22 -10.22 25.27
CA GLU A 105 1.24 -10.50 26.29
C GLU A 105 2.22 -9.33 26.47
N LEU A 106 2.31 -8.44 25.48
CA LEU A 106 3.27 -7.35 25.45
C LEU A 106 2.67 -6.01 25.88
N VAL A 107 1.42 -5.73 25.52
CA VAL A 107 0.77 -4.43 25.75
C VAL A 107 -0.60 -4.59 26.42
N SER A 108 -1.11 -3.50 26.98
CA SER A 108 -2.42 -3.51 27.65
C SER A 108 -3.57 -3.78 26.67
N GLU A 109 -4.68 -4.30 27.20
CA GLU A 109 -5.90 -4.54 26.41
C GLU A 109 -6.44 -3.27 25.73
N GLU A 110 -6.25 -2.10 26.35
CA GLU A 110 -6.62 -0.81 25.78
C GLU A 110 -5.84 -0.53 24.49
N VAL A 111 -4.53 -0.82 24.49
CA VAL A 111 -3.67 -0.65 23.31
C VAL A 111 -4.09 -1.63 22.21
N ILE A 112 -4.35 -2.89 22.55
CA ILE A 112 -4.84 -3.89 21.59
C ILE A 112 -6.15 -3.44 20.95
N LYS A 113 -7.09 -2.96 21.75
CA LYS A 113 -8.35 -2.42 21.24
C LYS A 113 -8.11 -1.22 20.31
N SER A 114 -7.20 -0.32 20.69
CA SER A 114 -6.83 0.81 19.83
C SER A 114 -6.21 0.37 18.50
N ILE A 115 -5.41 -0.71 18.48
CA ILE A 115 -4.85 -1.28 17.24
C ILE A 115 -5.97 -1.86 16.38
N GLN A 116 -6.88 -2.64 16.98
CA GLN A 116 -8.03 -3.24 16.29
C GLN A 116 -8.97 -2.18 15.69
N ASP A 117 -9.23 -1.10 16.42
CA ASP A 117 -10.05 0.01 15.94
C ASP A 117 -9.36 0.75 14.78
N PHE A 118 -8.04 0.96 14.87
CA PHE A 118 -7.25 1.58 13.81
C PHE A 118 -7.25 0.76 12.52
N VAL A 119 -7.05 -0.56 12.58
CA VAL A 119 -7.05 -1.40 11.37
C VAL A 119 -8.43 -1.55 10.74
N LYS A 120 -9.51 -1.39 11.52
CA LYS A 120 -10.90 -1.39 11.00
C LYS A 120 -11.28 -0.05 10.35
N ASN A 121 -10.94 1.08 10.97
CA ASN A 121 -11.38 2.41 10.54
C ASN A 121 -10.23 3.44 10.55
N ASN A 122 -9.19 3.14 9.79
CA ASN A 122 -7.91 3.87 9.74
C ASN A 122 -8.07 5.40 9.59
N LYS A 123 -9.04 5.87 8.78
CA LYS A 123 -9.28 7.32 8.56
C LYS A 123 -10.07 8.03 9.67
N GLU A 124 -10.97 7.34 10.37
CA GLU A 124 -11.80 7.97 11.41
C GLU A 124 -11.11 7.98 12.77
N GLU A 125 -10.34 6.94 13.09
CA GLU A 125 -9.64 6.85 14.37
C GLU A 125 -8.52 7.89 14.52
N LEU A 126 -7.76 8.17 13.45
CA LEU A 126 -6.77 9.27 13.44
C LEU A 126 -7.43 10.62 13.74
N LYS A 127 -8.65 10.86 13.23
CA LYS A 127 -9.41 12.09 13.51
C LYS A 127 -9.89 12.14 14.96
N LYS A 128 -10.29 11.00 15.55
CA LYS A 128 -10.76 10.93 16.95
C LYS A 128 -9.61 11.10 17.94
N LYS A 129 -8.45 10.45 17.72
CA LYS A 129 -7.28 10.59 18.60
C LYS A 129 -6.71 12.01 18.60
N LYS A 130 -6.54 12.64 17.44
CA LYS A 130 -6.13 14.05 17.34
C LYS A 130 -7.07 14.99 18.11
N LYS A 131 -8.38 14.76 18.05
CA LYS A 131 -9.36 15.53 18.82
C LYS A 131 -9.26 15.31 20.33
N ARG A 132 -8.98 14.08 20.78
CA ARG A 132 -8.81 13.75 22.21
C ARG A 132 -7.54 14.38 22.78
N ASN A 133 -6.42 14.32 22.06
CA ASN A 133 -5.15 14.92 22.49
C ASN A 133 -5.23 16.45 22.57
N LYS A 134 -6.01 17.12 21.71
CA LYS A 134 -6.23 18.58 21.76
C LYS A 134 -7.13 19.03 22.92
N LYS A 135 -7.86 18.10 23.56
CA LYS A 135 -8.79 18.40 24.67
C LYS A 135 -8.18 18.15 26.05
N ASN A 136 -7.07 17.40 26.10
CA ASN A 136 -6.34 17.05 27.31
C ASN A 136 -5.04 17.86 27.48
N ASN A 137 -4.80 18.83 26.59
CA ASN A 137 -3.77 19.87 26.67
C ASN A 137 -4.47 21.21 26.91
#